data_AF-A0AAD9J2S3-F1
#
_entry.id   AF-A0AAD9J2S3-F1
#
_cell.length_a   1.000
_cell.length_b   1.000
_cell.length_c   1.000
_cell.angle_alpha   90.00
_cell.angle_beta   90.00
_cell.angle_gamma   90.00
#
_symmetry.space_group_name_H-M   'P 1'
#
loop_
_entity.id
_entity.type
_entity.pdbx_description
1 polymer ?
#
loop_
_entity_poly.entity_id
_entity_poly.type
_entity_poly.pdbx_seq_one_letter_code
_entity_poly.pdbx_strand_id
1 'polypeptide(L)'
;MTREAITKHKKKQQAWKRYQLTGDRMYYIRATTDKNEFTTLTRNWCRNFEWKLTGSLNDNTTDFWRYCKYKLKNKTGRGDIEKKDGSLTGDDHEKAKILKKYFTSVLTK
;
A
#
# COMPACT_ATOMS: atom_id res chain seq x y z
N MET A 1 -7.19 2.68 5.94
CA MET A 1 -7.23 4.13 5.61
C MET A 1 -7.68 4.90 6.85
N THR A 2 -7.07 6.03 7.18
CA THR A 2 -7.41 6.80 8.41
C THR A 2 -8.64 7.67 8.22
N ARG A 3 -9.36 7.98 9.32
CA ARG A 3 -10.52 8.89 9.30
C ARG A 3 -10.14 10.28 8.79
N GLU A 4 -8.93 10.73 9.11
CA GLU A 4 -8.35 11.97 8.63
C GLU A 4 -8.19 11.98 7.11
N ALA A 5 -7.62 10.91 6.52
CA ALA A 5 -7.48 10.80 5.07
C ALA A 5 -8.84 10.83 4.36
N ILE A 6 -9.86 10.16 4.92
CA ILE A 6 -11.23 10.21 4.39
C ILE A 6 -11.78 11.65 4.41
N THR A 7 -11.57 12.37 5.51
CA THR A 7 -12.00 13.77 5.65
C THR A 7 -11.32 14.66 4.62
N LYS A 8 -10.00 14.53 4.43
CA LYS A 8 -9.25 15.30 3.42
C LYS A 8 -9.70 14.98 2.01
N HIS A 9 -9.96 13.70 1.70
CA HIS A 9 -10.55 13.33 0.42
C HIS A 9 -11.91 14.01 0.18
N LYS A 10 -12.80 14.02 1.19
CA LYS A 10 -14.11 14.70 1.08
C LYS A 10 -13.97 16.21 0.88
N LYS A 11 -13.08 16.88 1.64
CA LYS A 11 -12.83 18.32 1.52
C LYS A 11 -12.27 18.67 0.14
N LYS A 12 -11.32 17.90 -0.37
CA LYS A 12 -10.79 18.01 -1.75
C LYS A 12 -11.92 17.93 -2.79
N GLN A 13 -12.82 16.96 -2.67
CA GLN A 13 -13.94 16.81 -3.61
C GLN A 13 -14.91 18.00 -3.55
N GLN A 14 -15.22 18.49 -2.35
CA GLN A 14 -16.08 19.66 -2.17
C GLN A 14 -15.45 20.94 -2.74
N ALA A 15 -14.18 21.19 -2.44
CA ALA A 15 -13.45 22.35 -2.95
C ALA A 15 -13.34 22.30 -4.48
N TRP A 16 -13.08 21.12 -5.06
CA TRP A 16 -13.03 20.95 -6.51
C TRP A 16 -14.39 21.28 -7.17
N LYS A 17 -15.50 20.75 -6.63
CA LYS A 17 -16.84 21.07 -7.13
C LYS A 17 -17.13 22.57 -7.07
N ARG A 18 -16.75 23.25 -5.98
CA ARG A 18 -16.92 24.70 -5.86
C ARG A 18 -16.09 25.46 -6.88
N TYR A 19 -14.82 25.07 -7.08
CA TYR A 19 -13.98 25.67 -8.12
C TYR A 19 -14.58 25.50 -9.52
N GLN A 20 -15.11 24.33 -9.85
CA GLN A 20 -15.76 24.09 -11.14
C GLN A 20 -16.99 24.98 -11.37
N LEU A 21 -17.71 25.35 -10.31
CA LEU A 21 -18.89 26.20 -10.40
C LEU A 21 -18.55 27.69 -10.42
N THR A 22 -17.57 28.13 -9.61
CA THR A 22 -17.30 29.56 -9.41
C THR A 22 -16.09 30.07 -10.18
N GLY A 23 -15.19 29.18 -10.63
CA GLY A 23 -13.89 29.55 -11.20
C GLY A 23 -12.92 30.19 -10.19
N ASP A 24 -13.31 30.33 -8.92
CA ASP A 24 -12.53 31.04 -7.91
C ASP A 24 -11.27 30.26 -7.52
N ARG A 25 -10.12 30.91 -7.74
CA ARG A 25 -8.77 30.41 -7.45
C ARG A 25 -8.60 29.95 -6.01
N MET A 26 -9.31 30.52 -5.04
CA MET A 26 -9.25 30.08 -3.64
C MET A 26 -9.69 28.63 -3.47
N TYR A 27 -10.74 28.20 -4.18
CA TYR A 27 -11.20 26.80 -4.13
C TYR A 27 -10.24 25.85 -4.85
N TYR A 28 -9.57 26.32 -5.91
CA TYR A 28 -8.50 25.57 -6.57
C TYR A 28 -7.32 25.30 -5.61
N ILE A 29 -6.86 26.33 -4.90
CA ILE A 29 -5.77 26.20 -3.93
C ILE A 29 -6.17 25.20 -2.84
N ARG A 30 -7.37 25.34 -2.26
CA ARG A 30 -7.89 24.41 -1.23
C ARG A 30 -7.95 22.96 -1.72
N ALA A 31 -8.49 22.73 -2.92
CA ALA A 31 -8.56 21.39 -3.51
C ALA A 31 -7.17 20.77 -3.71
N THR A 32 -6.19 21.59 -4.10
CA THR A 32 -4.80 21.16 -4.31
C THR A 32 -4.11 20.83 -2.99
N THR A 33 -4.28 21.66 -1.96
CA THR A 33 -3.72 21.41 -0.62
C THR A 33 -4.30 20.13 -0.01
N ASP A 34 -5.62 19.99 0.02
CA ASP A 34 -6.27 18.78 0.57
C ASP A 34 -5.89 17.52 -0.22
N LYS A 35 -5.64 17.63 -1.55
CA LYS A 35 -5.13 16.51 -2.38
C LYS A 35 -3.74 16.08 -1.92
N ASN A 36 -2.84 17.03 -1.70
CA ASN A 36 -1.46 16.74 -1.30
C ASN A 36 -1.44 16.12 0.09
N GLU A 37 -2.19 16.66 1.04
CA GLU A 37 -2.30 16.10 2.39
C GLU A 37 -2.93 14.70 2.39
N PHE A 38 -4.00 14.48 1.62
CA PHE A 38 -4.57 13.13 1.44
C PHE A 38 -3.54 12.14 0.89
N THR A 39 -2.74 12.59 -0.08
CA THR A 39 -1.67 11.78 -0.69
C THR A 39 -0.58 11.44 0.33
N THR A 40 -0.17 12.41 1.16
CA THR A 40 0.81 12.19 2.23
C THR A 40 0.28 11.22 3.28
N LEU A 41 -0.97 11.41 3.73
CA LEU A 41 -1.61 10.52 4.73
C LEU A 41 -1.74 9.09 4.20
N THR A 42 -2.12 8.89 2.94
CA THR A 42 -2.23 7.56 2.34
C THR A 42 -0.87 6.89 2.17
N ARG A 43 0.15 7.63 1.74
CA ARG A 43 1.54 7.13 1.66
C ARG A 43 2.08 6.70 3.02
N ASN A 44 1.90 7.54 4.04
CA ASN A 44 2.31 7.23 5.41
C ASN A 44 1.55 6.02 5.97
N TRP A 45 0.25 5.92 5.71
CA TRP A 45 -0.55 4.78 6.11
C TRP A 45 -0.06 3.47 5.46
N CYS A 46 0.22 3.49 4.15
CA CYS A 46 0.80 2.34 3.44
C CYS A 46 2.16 1.94 4.02
N ARG A 47 3.06 2.92 4.22
CA ARG A 47 4.37 2.68 4.82
C ARG A 47 4.26 2.06 6.21
N ASN A 48 3.42 2.64 7.08
CA ASN A 48 3.21 2.11 8.43
C ASN A 48 2.61 0.70 8.43
N PHE A 49 1.73 0.40 7.48
CA PHE A 49 1.21 -0.96 7.30
C PHE A 49 2.31 -1.94 6.87
N GLU A 50 3.14 -1.56 5.89
CA GLU A 50 4.29 -2.36 5.42
C GLU A 50 5.32 -2.58 6.56
N TRP A 51 5.57 -1.58 7.40
CA TRP A 51 6.38 -1.71 8.62
C TRP A 51 5.77 -2.65 9.67
N LYS A 52 4.44 -2.64 9.85
CA LYS A 52 3.77 -3.60 10.74
C LYS A 52 3.86 -5.04 10.24
N LEU A 53 3.86 -5.22 8.92
CA LEU A 53 4.05 -6.53 8.30
C LEU A 53 5.46 -7.10 8.55
N THR A 54 6.49 -6.25 8.66
CA THR A 54 7.87 -6.70 8.96
C THR A 54 8.12 -6.96 10.44
N GLY A 55 7.48 -6.19 11.34
CA GLY A 55 7.66 -6.33 12.79
C GLY A 55 7.07 -7.59 13.42
N SER A 56 6.17 -8.31 12.72
CA SER A 56 5.57 -9.58 13.21
C SER A 56 6.31 -10.78 12.63
N LEU A 57 7.50 -11.06 13.18
CA LEU A 57 8.43 -12.03 12.61
C LEU A 57 7.91 -13.48 12.55
N ASN A 58 7.05 -13.92 13.47
CA ASN A 58 6.70 -15.35 13.55
C ASN A 58 5.27 -15.78 13.17
N ASP A 59 4.23 -14.93 13.25
CA ASP A 59 2.83 -15.45 13.11
C ASP A 59 2.04 -15.01 11.87
N ASN A 60 2.49 -14.00 11.12
CA ASN A 60 1.63 -13.35 10.10
C ASN A 60 1.95 -13.72 8.64
N THR A 61 2.33 -14.98 8.37
CA THR A 61 2.60 -15.43 6.98
C THR A 61 1.35 -15.28 6.09
N THR A 62 0.16 -15.50 6.65
CA THR A 62 -1.13 -15.36 5.97
C THR A 62 -1.43 -13.91 5.58
N ASP A 63 -1.23 -12.95 6.49
CA ASP A 63 -1.45 -11.53 6.22
C ASP A 63 -0.47 -10.99 5.17
N PHE A 64 0.79 -11.45 5.25
CA PHE A 64 1.78 -11.14 4.24
C PHE A 64 1.42 -11.73 2.87
N TRP A 65 0.95 -12.98 2.83
CA TRP A 65 0.51 -13.61 1.58
C TRP A 65 -0.70 -12.91 0.98
N ARG A 66 -1.66 -12.47 1.81
CA ARG A 66 -2.79 -11.65 1.38
C ARG A 66 -2.34 -10.30 0.82
N TYR A 67 -1.34 -9.67 1.45
CA TYR A 67 -0.72 -8.44 0.93
C TYR A 67 -0.03 -8.68 -0.43
N CYS A 68 0.72 -9.77 -0.58
CA CYS A 68 1.30 -10.18 -1.85
C CYS A 68 0.21 -10.39 -2.91
N LYS A 69 -0.84 -11.16 -2.62
CA LYS A 69 -1.97 -11.38 -3.52
C LYS A 69 -2.64 -10.06 -3.94
N TYR A 70 -2.81 -9.11 -3.02
CA TYR A 70 -3.33 -7.78 -3.33
C TYR A 70 -2.40 -6.98 -4.26
N LYS A 71 -1.09 -6.94 -3.99
CA LYS A 71 -0.11 -6.22 -4.83
C LYS A 71 0.11 -6.89 -6.19
N LEU A 72 -0.08 -8.21 -6.25
CA LEU A 72 0.11 -9.04 -7.45
C LEU A 72 -1.18 -9.25 -8.25
N LYS A 73 -2.32 -8.72 -7.80
CA LYS A 73 -3.66 -8.95 -8.38
C LYS A 73 -3.78 -8.59 -9.87
N ASN A 74 -2.87 -7.76 -10.38
CA ASN A 74 -2.81 -7.34 -11.78
C ASN A 74 -1.86 -8.20 -12.66
N LYS A 75 -1.25 -9.26 -12.11
CA LYS A 75 -0.33 -10.15 -12.84
C LYS A 75 -0.78 -11.59 -12.64
N THR A 76 -1.63 -12.08 -13.53
CA THR A 76 -1.97 -13.50 -13.64
C THR A 76 -0.69 -14.30 -13.92
N GLY A 77 -0.49 -15.39 -13.15
CA GLY A 77 0.58 -16.36 -13.38
C GLY A 77 1.99 -15.84 -13.08
N ARG A 78 2.42 -15.95 -11.82
CA ARG A 78 3.86 -16.06 -11.53
C ARG A 78 4.13 -17.49 -11.13
N GLY A 79 5.05 -18.13 -11.87
CA GLY A 79 5.52 -19.49 -11.59
C GLY A 79 6.19 -19.60 -10.23
N ASP A 80 6.55 -20.82 -9.88
CA ASP A 80 7.17 -21.13 -8.59
C ASP A 80 8.50 -20.39 -8.41
N ILE A 81 8.81 -20.04 -7.16
CA ILE A 81 10.04 -19.33 -6.83
C ILE A 81 11.16 -20.36 -6.71
N GLU A 82 12.26 -20.14 -7.41
CA GLU A 82 13.46 -20.97 -7.27
C GLU A 82 14.16 -20.66 -5.93
N LYS A 83 14.38 -21.71 -5.14
CA LYS A 83 15.12 -21.69 -3.88
C LYS A 83 16.63 -21.65 -4.17
N LYS A 84 17.43 -21.39 -3.14
CA LYS A 84 18.90 -21.32 -3.26
C LYS A 84 19.55 -22.63 -3.69
N ASP A 85 18.84 -23.75 -3.54
CA ASP A 85 19.27 -25.10 -3.91
C ASP A 85 18.88 -25.48 -5.35
N GLY A 86 18.25 -24.56 -6.11
CA GLY A 86 17.76 -24.81 -7.47
C GLY A 86 16.39 -25.49 -7.53
N SER A 87 15.77 -25.79 -6.38
CA SER A 87 14.43 -26.39 -6.35
C SER A 87 13.32 -25.32 -6.39
N LEU A 88 12.17 -25.66 -6.96
CA LEU A 88 11.01 -24.77 -7.01
C LEU A 88 10.17 -24.88 -5.72
N THR A 89 9.56 -23.78 -5.28
CA THR A 89 8.56 -23.81 -4.19
C THR A 89 7.33 -24.62 -4.57
N GLY A 90 6.93 -25.58 -3.73
CA GLY A 90 5.76 -26.43 -4.01
C GLY A 90 4.42 -25.84 -3.56
N ASP A 91 4.43 -24.89 -2.61
CA ASP A 91 3.21 -24.33 -2.02
C ASP A 91 3.27 -22.81 -1.80
N ASP A 92 2.10 -22.18 -1.79
CA ASP A 92 1.87 -20.77 -1.49
C ASP A 92 2.50 -20.35 -0.15
N HIS A 93 2.50 -21.23 0.85
CA HIS A 93 3.09 -20.95 2.15
C HIS A 93 4.62 -20.83 2.09
N GLU A 94 5.29 -21.70 1.32
CA GLU A 94 6.74 -21.60 1.11
C GLU A 94 7.12 -20.32 0.36
N LYS A 95 6.34 -19.97 -0.68
CA LYS A 95 6.50 -18.72 -1.43
C LYS A 95 6.39 -17.51 -0.52
N ALA A 96 5.36 -17.48 0.32
CA ALA A 96 5.13 -16.41 1.29
C ALA A 96 6.32 -16.25 2.25
N LYS A 97 6.90 -17.35 2.75
CA LYS A 97 8.05 -17.32 3.66
C LYS A 97 9.31 -16.76 3.00
N ILE A 98 9.62 -17.18 1.78
CA ILE A 98 10.77 -16.68 1.01
C ILE A 98 10.61 -15.18 0.71
N LEU A 99 9.44 -14.80 0.18
CA LEU A 99 9.14 -13.40 -0.12
C LEU A 99 9.15 -12.53 1.13
N LYS A 100 8.64 -13.03 2.27
CA LYS A 100 8.66 -12.31 3.54
C LYS A 100 10.09 -12.06 4.00
N LYS A 101 10.96 -13.08 3.95
CA LYS A 101 12.39 -12.95 4.31
C LYS A 101 13.12 -11.92 3.45
N TYR A 102 12.83 -11.90 2.15
CA TYR A 102 13.38 -10.88 1.25
C TYR A 102 12.81 -9.49 1.56
N PHE A 103 11.49 -9.40 1.72
CA PHE A 103 10.77 -8.15 2.01
C PHE A 103 11.24 -7.49 3.30
N THR A 104 11.42 -8.26 4.38
CA THR A 104 11.99 -7.75 5.63
C THR A 104 13.40 -7.23 5.41
N SER A 105 14.27 -7.99 4.73
CA SER A 105 15.65 -7.58 4.45
C SER A 105 15.77 -6.26 3.68
N VAL A 106 14.80 -5.90 2.85
CA VAL A 106 14.79 -4.64 2.08
C VAL A 106 14.24 -3.48 2.93
N LEU A 107 13.28 -3.75 3.81
CA LEU A 107 12.63 -2.73 4.64
C LEU A 107 13.34 -2.39 5.95
N THR A 108 14.20 -3.28 6.46
CA THR A 108 14.97 -3.07 7.71
C THR A 108 16.41 -2.57 7.47
N LYS A 109 16.74 -2.10 6.26
CA LYS A 109 18.00 -1.38 5.97
C LYS A 109 17.81 0.13 6.05
#